data_AF-A0A0R0B9U6-F1
#
_entry.id   AF-A0A0R0B9U6-F1
#
_cell.length_a   1.000
_cell.length_b   1.000
_cell.length_c   1.000
_cell.angle_alpha   90.00
_cell.angle_beta   90.00
_cell.angle_gamma   90.00
#
_symmetry.space_group_name_H-M   'P 1'
#
loop_
_entity.id
_entity.type
_entity.pdbx_description
1 polymer ?
#
loop_
_entity_poly.entity_id
_entity_poly.type
_entity_poly.pdbx_seq_one_letter_code
_entity_poly.pdbx_strand_id
1 'polypeptide(L)'
;MASDDYATAVGSQALALGFNSTAAGSWSEASGENAVAVGADSVAAGANTTDCSAVVAIGNAALADRGGVGTLSWAEGESSSALGYNAYAAGQNSG
;
A
#
# COMPACT_ATOMS: atom_id res chain seq x y z
N MET A 1 14.22 -0.16 6.78
CA MET A 1 14.01 0.82 7.85
C MET A 1 12.54 0.82 8.19
N ALA A 2 12.22 0.61 9.46
CA ALA A 2 10.88 0.76 10.00
C ALA A 2 10.92 2.00 10.91
N SER A 3 10.13 3.03 10.58
CA SER A 3 10.23 4.34 11.23
C SER A 3 9.13 4.61 12.26
N ASP A 4 7.96 3.98 12.10
CA ASP A 4 6.78 4.19 12.92
C ASP A 4 6.48 2.98 13.84
N ASP A 5 5.58 3.15 14.80
CA ASP A 5 5.18 2.06 15.70
C ASP A 5 4.51 0.91 14.93
N TYR A 6 4.83 -0.34 15.33
CA TYR A 6 4.37 -1.57 14.68
C TYR A 6 4.75 -1.69 13.19
N ALA A 7 5.68 -0.88 12.70
CA ALA A 7 6.17 -0.97 11.32
C ALA A 7 7.12 -2.18 11.14
N THR A 8 6.99 -2.88 10.02
CA THR A 8 7.83 -4.03 9.66
C THR A 8 8.53 -3.78 8.33
N ALA A 9 9.86 -3.76 8.29
CA ALA A 9 10.63 -3.58 7.06
C ALA A 9 11.60 -4.75 6.83
N VAL A 10 11.41 -5.51 5.75
CA VAL A 10 12.18 -6.71 5.39
C VAL A 10 12.69 -6.59 3.96
N GLY A 11 14.01 -6.52 3.79
CA GLY A 11 14.67 -6.42 2.47
C GLY A 11 15.69 -5.29 2.41
N SER A 12 16.53 -5.30 1.37
CA SER A 12 17.49 -4.21 1.14
C SER A 12 16.72 -2.93 0.80
N GLN A 13 16.97 -1.85 1.54
CA GLN A 13 16.30 -0.56 1.34
C GLN A 13 14.76 -0.61 1.43
N ALA A 14 14.19 -1.62 2.11
CA ALA A 14 12.76 -1.60 2.44
C ALA A 14 12.45 -0.43 3.40
N LEU A 15 11.35 0.28 3.21
CA LEU A 15 10.93 1.46 3.95
C LEU A 15 9.50 1.27 4.47
N ALA A 16 9.33 0.96 5.75
CA ALA A 16 8.02 0.93 6.41
C ALA A 16 7.88 2.21 7.25
N LEU A 17 7.25 3.22 6.68
CA LEU A 17 7.23 4.59 7.21
C LEU A 17 5.93 4.96 7.92
N GLY A 18 4.82 4.24 7.69
CA GLY A 18 3.55 4.51 8.36
C GLY A 18 3.31 3.65 9.61
N PHE A 19 2.42 4.10 10.49
CA PHE A 19 1.95 3.34 11.65
C PHE A 19 1.38 1.98 11.23
N ASN A 20 1.81 0.90 11.89
CA ASN A 20 1.38 -0.47 11.62
C ASN A 20 1.56 -0.89 10.13
N SER A 21 2.57 -0.32 9.46
CA SER A 21 2.90 -0.63 8.07
C SER A 21 3.80 -1.86 7.92
N THR A 22 3.80 -2.49 6.75
CA THR A 22 4.67 -3.63 6.41
C THR A 22 5.26 -3.44 5.02
N ALA A 23 6.58 -3.27 4.92
CA ALA A 23 7.32 -3.25 3.67
C ALA A 23 8.21 -4.51 3.58
N ALA A 24 7.93 -5.42 2.65
CA ALA A 24 8.65 -6.68 2.47
C ALA A 24 9.09 -6.86 1.01
N GLY A 25 10.34 -6.53 0.72
CA GLY A 25 10.94 -6.56 -0.61
C GLY A 25 12.19 -5.69 -0.70
N SER A 26 13.03 -5.89 -1.71
CA SER A 26 14.10 -4.90 -1.98
C SER A 26 13.46 -3.62 -2.51
N TRP A 27 13.81 -2.46 -1.97
CA TRP A 27 13.23 -1.16 -2.38
C TRP A 27 11.71 -1.04 -2.21
N SER A 28 11.08 -1.86 -1.36
CA SER A 28 9.66 -1.68 -1.06
C SER A 28 9.44 -0.49 -0.14
N GLU A 29 8.33 0.22 -0.30
CA GLU A 29 7.94 1.37 0.51
C GLU A 29 6.49 1.26 0.96
N ALA A 30 6.24 1.25 2.27
CA ALA A 30 4.92 1.31 2.88
C ALA A 30 4.83 2.57 3.74
N SER A 31 4.38 3.67 3.14
CA SER A 31 4.28 4.99 3.78
C SER A 31 2.88 5.34 4.27
N GLY A 32 1.86 4.55 3.91
CA GLY A 32 0.52 4.67 4.48
C GLY A 32 0.37 4.09 5.90
N GLU A 33 -0.57 4.61 6.69
CA GLU A 33 -1.03 3.93 7.91
C GLU A 33 -1.69 2.60 7.53
N ASN A 34 -1.34 1.52 8.24
CA ASN A 34 -1.76 0.15 7.93
C ASN A 34 -1.37 -0.30 6.50
N ALA A 35 -0.39 0.34 5.87
CA ALA A 35 0.03 0.01 4.52
C ALA A 35 0.82 -1.30 4.45
N VAL A 36 0.62 -2.09 3.41
CA VAL A 36 1.34 -3.34 3.18
C VAL A 36 1.94 -3.35 1.77
N ALA A 37 3.26 -3.17 1.64
CA ALA A 37 4.01 -3.25 0.39
C ALA A 37 4.85 -4.55 0.35
N VAL A 38 4.45 -5.53 -0.45
CA VAL A 38 5.11 -6.84 -0.54
C VAL A 38 5.56 -7.10 -1.98
N GLY A 39 6.87 -7.15 -2.21
CA GLY A 39 7.50 -7.31 -3.51
C GLY A 39 8.61 -6.29 -3.73
N ALA A 40 9.58 -6.60 -4.59
CA ALA A 40 10.64 -5.65 -4.91
C ALA A 40 10.07 -4.42 -5.62
N ASP A 41 10.50 -3.21 -5.25
CA ASP A 41 10.02 -1.93 -5.79
C ASP A 41 8.50 -1.67 -5.60
N SER A 42 7.85 -2.38 -4.66
CA SER A 42 6.44 -2.13 -4.35
C SER A 42 6.25 -0.90 -3.48
N VAL A 43 5.22 -0.10 -3.73
CA VAL A 43 4.93 1.16 -3.02
C VAL A 43 3.47 1.19 -2.58
N ALA A 44 3.24 1.37 -1.28
CA ALA A 44 1.93 1.51 -0.65
C ALA A 44 1.89 2.84 0.14
N ALA A 45 1.35 3.90 -0.46
CA ALA A 45 1.49 5.28 0.00
C ALA A 45 0.17 5.93 0.50
N GLY A 46 -0.94 5.19 0.52
CA GLY A 46 -2.24 5.70 0.96
C GLY A 46 -2.31 5.96 2.47
N ALA A 47 -1.97 7.18 2.89
CA ALA A 47 -2.15 7.70 4.26
C ALA A 47 -3.03 8.96 4.31
N ASN A 48 -3.55 9.45 3.18
CA ASN A 48 -4.20 10.76 3.12
C ASN A 48 -5.70 10.66 2.78
N THR A 49 -6.36 9.62 3.29
CA THR A 49 -7.82 9.56 3.32
C THR A 49 -8.27 9.82 4.76
N THR A 50 -9.29 10.66 4.93
CA THR A 50 -9.91 10.93 6.24
C THR A 50 -10.44 9.65 6.90
N ASP A 51 -10.64 8.61 6.10
CA ASP A 51 -10.84 7.23 6.53
C ASP A 51 -9.49 6.49 6.63
N CYS A 52 -9.26 5.83 7.78
CA CYS A 52 -8.18 4.87 8.00
C CYS A 52 -8.38 3.65 7.07
N SER A 53 -8.07 3.79 5.79
CA SER A 53 -8.20 2.73 4.80
C SER A 53 -6.83 2.12 4.53
N ALA A 54 -6.60 0.94 5.08
CA ALA A 54 -5.37 0.17 4.83
C ALA A 54 -5.16 -0.03 3.32
N VAL A 55 -3.95 0.25 2.84
CA VAL A 55 -3.55 0.04 1.44
C VAL A 55 -2.62 -1.16 1.30
N VAL A 56 -2.77 -1.94 0.22
CA VAL A 56 -1.97 -3.14 0.03
C VAL A 56 -1.43 -3.21 -1.40
N ALA A 57 -0.12 -3.07 -1.56
CA ALA A 57 0.60 -3.30 -2.81
C ALA A 57 1.31 -4.66 -2.74
N ILE A 58 0.90 -5.63 -3.54
CA ILE A 58 1.60 -6.93 -3.65
C ILE A 58 2.07 -7.13 -5.09
N GLY A 59 3.34 -7.49 -5.28
CA GLY A 59 3.97 -7.73 -6.58
C GLY A 59 5.23 -6.88 -6.79
N ASN A 60 6.04 -7.25 -7.78
CA ASN A 60 7.16 -6.40 -8.18
C ASN A 60 6.64 -5.11 -8.85
N ALA A 61 7.17 -3.96 -8.44
CA ALA A 61 6.74 -2.64 -8.91
C ALA A 61 5.23 -2.35 -8.71
N ALA A 62 4.58 -2.99 -7.74
CA ALA A 62 3.19 -2.74 -7.41
C ALA A 62 3.03 -1.35 -6.77
N LEU A 63 2.05 -0.56 -7.20
CA LEU A 63 1.75 0.76 -6.63
C LEU A 63 0.31 0.78 -6.10
N ALA A 64 0.14 1.19 -4.84
CA ALA A 64 -1.16 1.43 -4.20
C ALA A 64 -1.17 2.81 -3.54
N ASP A 65 -1.97 3.73 -4.05
CA ASP A 65 -2.06 5.13 -3.58
C ASP A 65 -3.30 5.40 -2.71
N ARG A 66 -4.40 4.66 -2.90
CA ARG A 66 -5.60 4.72 -2.04
C ARG A 66 -6.32 3.37 -2.01
N GLY A 67 -6.89 3.03 -0.86
CA GLY A 67 -7.78 1.90 -0.49
C GLY A 67 -7.73 0.52 -1.19
N GLY A 68 -6.83 0.23 -2.13
CA GLY A 68 -6.81 -0.98 -2.97
C GLY A 68 -5.82 -2.07 -2.55
N VAL A 69 -6.09 -3.30 -3.02
CA VAL A 69 -5.22 -4.47 -2.88
C VAL A 69 -4.83 -4.98 -4.27
N GLY A 70 -3.68 -4.58 -4.82
CA GLY A 70 -3.27 -5.11 -6.12
C GLY A 70 -2.10 -4.42 -6.84
N THR A 71 -1.38 -5.21 -7.64
CA THR A 71 -0.37 -4.71 -8.59
C THR A 71 -1.03 -3.77 -9.61
N LEU A 72 -0.59 -2.50 -9.68
CA LEU A 72 -1.14 -1.47 -10.58
C LEU A 72 -2.60 -1.07 -10.29
N SER A 73 -3.10 -1.28 -9.08
CA SER A 73 -4.50 -1.00 -8.76
C SER A 73 -4.66 0.44 -8.23
N TRP A 74 -5.41 1.29 -8.94
CA TRP A 74 -5.62 2.70 -8.60
C TRP A 74 -7.02 2.86 -8.00
N ALA A 75 -7.12 3.20 -6.72
CA ALA A 75 -8.40 3.56 -6.10
C ALA A 75 -8.47 5.08 -5.88
N GLU A 76 -9.58 5.73 -6.19
CA GLU A 76 -9.77 7.19 -6.05
C GLU A 76 -10.89 7.59 -5.08
N GLY A 77 -11.65 6.62 -4.56
CA GLY A 77 -12.79 6.85 -3.69
C GLY A 77 -12.50 6.58 -2.21
N GLU A 78 -13.13 7.37 -1.34
CA GLU A 78 -13.38 7.02 0.06
C GLU A 78 -14.07 5.64 0.09
N SER A 79 -13.47 4.64 0.75
CA SER A 79 -13.91 3.22 0.71
C SER A 79 -13.79 2.46 -0.64
N SER A 80 -12.85 2.81 -1.51
CA SER A 80 -12.58 2.06 -2.75
C SER A 80 -11.40 1.08 -2.60
N SER A 81 -11.64 -0.20 -2.82
CA SER A 81 -10.67 -1.30 -2.91
C SER A 81 -10.53 -1.85 -4.32
N ALA A 82 -9.47 -1.47 -5.02
CA ALA A 82 -9.12 -2.07 -6.29
C ALA A 82 -8.45 -3.43 -6.03
N LEU A 83 -9.16 -4.55 -6.28
CA LEU A 83 -8.65 -5.91 -6.12
C LEU A 83 -8.17 -6.46 -7.48
N GLY A 84 -6.86 -6.61 -7.69
CA GLY A 84 -6.28 -7.31 -8.85
C GLY A 84 -5.36 -6.51 -9.77
N TYR A 85 -4.74 -7.19 -10.74
CA TYR A 85 -3.84 -6.59 -11.74
C TYR A 85 -4.62 -5.64 -12.66
N ASN A 86 -4.25 -4.35 -12.70
CA ASN A 86 -4.89 -3.30 -13.52
C ASN A 86 -6.34 -2.93 -13.10
N ALA A 87 -6.68 -3.10 -11.82
CA ALA A 87 -8.00 -2.68 -11.32
C ALA A 87 -8.05 -1.16 -11.07
N TYR A 88 -9.04 -0.47 -11.64
CA TYR A 88 -9.31 0.96 -11.41
C TYR A 88 -10.62 1.11 -10.62
N ALA A 89 -10.54 1.63 -9.40
CA ALA A 89 -11.69 1.83 -8.51
C ALA A 89 -11.89 3.32 -8.18
N ALA A 90 -12.53 4.06 -9.08
CA ALA A 90 -12.95 5.43 -8.82
C ALA A 90 -14.38 5.48 -8.27
N GLY A 91 -14.49 5.52 -6.94
CA GLY A 91 -15.76 5.80 -6.25
C GLY A 91 -16.29 4.65 -5.40
N GLN A 92 -16.97 5.04 -4.32
CA GLN A 92 -17.42 4.23 -3.19
C GLN A 92 -18.01 2.87 -3.63
N ASN A 93 -17.56 1.81 -2.97
CA ASN A 93 -18.05 0.43 -3.08
C ASN A 93 -17.48 -0.36 -4.27
N SER A 94 -16.29 -0.91 -4.08
CA SER A 94 -15.66 -1.87 -4.99
C SER A 94 -15.98 -3.31 -4.60
N GLY A 95 -16.34 -4.12 -5.59
CA GLY A 95 -16.25 -5.58 -5.52
C GLY A 95 -14.89 -6.06 -5.99
#